data_AF-W4Q4K5-F1
#
_entry.id   AF-W4Q4K5-F1
#
_cell.length_a   1.000
_cell.length_b   1.000
_cell.length_c   1.000
_cell.angle_alpha   90.00
_cell.angle_beta   90.00
_cell.angle_gamma   90.00
#
_symmetry.space_group_name_H-M   'P 1'
#
loop_
_entity.id
_entity.type
_entity.pdbx_description
1 polymer ?
#
loop_
_entity_poly.entity_id
_entity_poly.type
_entity_poly.pdbx_seq_one_letter_code
_entity_poly.pdbx_strand_id
1 'polypeptide(L)'
;MIIILLFLILFTGGLFITFFQKALFWKKQPRIDQLWSELAEEDWYKELIQDPRQKEWIASDKENGLLRDPYFCRKIIDEEIHREVFINYIVGKTK
;
A
#
# COMPACT_ATOMS: atom_id res chain seq x y z
N MET A 1 25.59 -7.59 23.63
CA MET A 1 25.23 -8.58 22.59
C MET A 1 23.76 -8.99 22.61
N ILE A 2 23.17 -9.33 23.76
CA ILE A 2 21.76 -9.79 23.86
C ILE A 2 20.72 -8.76 23.38
N ILE A 3 20.97 -7.47 23.61
CA ILE A 3 20.05 -6.38 23.19
C ILE A 3 19.97 -6.28 21.64
N ILE A 4 21.08 -6.51 20.94
CA ILE A 4 21.13 -6.46 19.47
C ILE A 4 20.32 -7.62 18.87
N LEU A 5 20.37 -8.80 19.49
CA LEU A 5 19.57 -9.96 19.11
C LEU A 5 18.06 -9.74 19.28
N LEU A 6 17.65 -9.08 20.37
CA LEU A 6 16.24 -8.72 20.61
C LEU A 6 15.71 -7.71 19.58
N PHE A 7 16.52 -6.71 19.21
CA PHE A 7 16.16 -5.76 18.14
C PHE A 7 16.04 -6.44 16.78
N LEU A 8 16.91 -7.40 16.47
CA LEU A 8 16.86 -8.17 15.23
C LEU A 8 15.59 -9.03 15.17
N ILE A 9 15.19 -9.68 16.27
CA ILE A 9 13.96 -10.47 16.34
C ILE A 9 12.70 -9.59 16.23
N LEU A 10 12.70 -8.37 16.78
CA LEU A 10 11.60 -7.42 16.61
C LEU A 10 11.50 -6.89 15.16
N PHE A 11 12.63 -6.60 14.52
CA PHE A 11 12.66 -6.17 13.12
C PHE A 11 12.25 -7.29 12.17
N THR A 12 12.62 -8.53 12.51
CA THR A 12 12.23 -9.71 11.72
C THR A 12 10.78 -10.10 12.01
N GLY A 13 10.29 -9.98 13.24
CA GLY A 13 8.92 -10.32 13.63
C GLY A 13 7.85 -9.49 12.93
N GLY A 14 8.11 -8.21 12.65
CA GLY A 14 7.21 -7.35 11.88
C GLY A 14 7.08 -7.76 10.40
N LEU A 15 8.17 -8.25 9.80
CA LEU A 15 8.21 -8.67 8.39
C LEU A 15 7.52 -10.02 8.14
N PHE A 16 7.42 -10.89 9.15
CA PHE A 16 6.80 -12.20 8.98
C PHE A 16 5.27 -12.20 9.14
N ILE A 17 4.69 -11.25 9.89
CA ILE A 17 3.23 -11.17 10.07
C ILE A 17 2.51 -10.87 8.75
N THR A 18 3.08 -10.00 7.90
CA THR A 18 2.54 -9.68 6.56
C THR A 18 2.68 -10.86 5.59
N PHE A 19 3.76 -11.63 5.69
CA PHE A 19 3.99 -12.80 4.83
C PHE A 19 3.01 -13.96 5.14
N PHE A 20 2.65 -14.16 6.41
CA PHE A 20 1.67 -15.19 6.80
C PHE A 20 0.23 -14.85 6.42
N GLN A 21 -0.16 -13.57 6.37
CA GLN A 21 -1.46 -13.17 5.83
C GLN A 21 -1.59 -13.49 4.33
N LYS A 22 -0.53 -13.24 3.55
CA LYS A 22 -0.49 -13.48 2.10
C LYS A 22 -0.76 -14.96 1.72
N ALA A 23 -0.36 -15.91 2.57
CA ALA A 23 -0.57 -17.34 2.34
C ALA A 23 -2.00 -17.83 2.61
N LEU A 24 -2.76 -17.15 3.48
CA LEU A 24 -4.11 -17.57 3.90
C LEU A 24 -5.24 -16.99 3.02
N PHE A 25 -4.99 -15.90 2.29
CA PHE A 25 -6.02 -15.16 1.54
C PHE A 25 -6.16 -15.51 0.06
N TRP A 26 -5.34 -16.42 -0.48
CA TRP A 26 -5.29 -16.71 -1.93
C TRP A 26 -6.61 -17.25 -2.54
N LYS A 27 -7.61 -17.60 -1.73
CA LYS A 27 -8.89 -18.18 -2.19
C LYS A 27 -10.09 -17.22 -2.22
N LYS A 28 -9.97 -15.97 -1.76
CA LYS A 28 -11.07 -14.98 -1.80
C LYS A 28 -10.57 -13.70 -2.44
N GLN A 29 -11.34 -13.15 -3.39
CA GLN A 29 -11.05 -11.81 -3.92
C GLN A 29 -10.91 -10.83 -2.74
N PRO A 30 -9.77 -10.14 -2.61
CA PRO A 30 -9.54 -9.25 -1.48
C PRO A 30 -10.56 -8.11 -1.52
N ARG A 31 -11.14 -7.79 -0.36
CA ARG A 31 -12.06 -6.65 -0.27
C ARG A 31 -11.27 -5.36 -0.48
N ILE A 32 -11.89 -4.36 -1.08
CA ILE A 32 -11.23 -3.08 -1.37
C ILE A 32 -10.65 -2.42 -0.11
N ASP A 33 -11.35 -2.52 1.02
CA ASP A 33 -10.86 -2.00 2.31
C ASP A 33 -9.55 -2.67 2.78
N GLN A 34 -9.37 -3.96 2.45
CA GLN A 34 -8.13 -4.67 2.77
C GLN A 34 -6.99 -4.17 1.89
N LEU A 35 -7.24 -3.97 0.60
CA LEU A 35 -6.26 -3.42 -0.33
C LEU A 35 -5.88 -1.98 0.02
N TRP A 36 -6.81 -1.17 0.52
CA TRP A 36 -6.50 0.16 1.03
C TRP A 36 -5.66 0.12 2.31
N SER A 37 -5.86 -0.90 3.14
CA SER A 37 -5.04 -1.11 4.33
C SER A 37 -3.63 -1.53 3.92
N GLU A 38 -3.50 -2.46 2.96
CA GLU A 38 -2.21 -2.84 2.37
C GLU A 38 -1.50 -1.63 1.76
N LEU A 39 -2.20 -0.80 0.96
CA LEU A 39 -1.65 0.44 0.42
C LEU A 39 -1.13 1.37 1.51
N ALA A 40 -1.86 1.52 2.63
CA ALA A 40 -1.42 2.39 3.73
C ALA A 40 -0.14 1.91 4.42
N GLU A 41 0.20 0.62 4.31
CA GLU A 41 1.42 0.04 4.85
C GLU A 41 2.63 0.24 3.93
N GLU A 42 2.41 0.50 2.64
CA GLU A 42 3.47 0.71 1.65
C GLU A 42 4.20 2.05 1.86
N ASP A 43 5.54 2.03 1.84
CA ASP A 43 6.34 3.23 2.11
C ASP A 43 6.17 4.32 1.06
N TRP A 44 6.10 3.94 -0.23
CA TRP A 44 5.84 4.89 -1.32
C TRP A 44 4.48 5.58 -1.19
N TYR A 45 3.48 4.89 -0.65
CA TYR A 45 2.15 5.46 -0.45
C TYR A 45 2.16 6.41 0.74
N LYS A 46 2.88 6.07 1.82
CA LYS A 46 3.11 6.97 2.97
C LYS A 46 3.79 8.26 2.53
N GLU A 47 4.80 8.19 1.66
CA GLU A 47 5.45 9.37 1.08
C GLU A 47 4.48 10.21 0.25
N LEU A 48 3.66 9.57 -0.58
CA LEU A 48 2.68 10.24 -1.45
C LEU A 48 1.64 11.05 -0.65
N ILE A 49 1.16 10.51 0.47
CA ILE A 49 0.16 11.20 1.32
C ILE A 49 0.76 12.25 2.26
N GLN A 50 2.09 12.48 2.26
CA GLN A 50 2.70 13.59 3.00
C GLN A 50 2.32 14.94 2.40
N ASP A 51 2.07 14.99 1.09
CA ASP A 51 1.51 16.18 0.43
C ASP A 51 -0.01 16.24 0.68
N PRO A 52 -0.52 17.30 1.35
CA PRO A 52 -1.95 17.43 1.64
C PRO A 52 -2.83 17.40 0.39
N ARG A 53 -2.36 17.92 -0.75
CA ARG A 53 -3.14 17.95 -2.00
C ARG A 53 -3.29 16.55 -2.58
N GLN A 54 -2.21 15.77 -2.56
CA GLN A 54 -2.20 14.39 -3.01
C GLN A 54 -3.05 13.51 -2.11
N LYS A 55 -2.96 13.71 -0.79
CA LYS A 55 -3.80 13.02 0.19
C LYS A 55 -5.29 13.26 -0.06
N GLU A 56 -5.70 14.50 -0.28
CA GLU A 56 -7.10 14.85 -0.57
C GLU A 56 -7.57 14.25 -1.90
N TRP A 57 -6.73 14.34 -2.93
CA TRP A 57 -7.03 13.73 -4.23
C TRP A 57 -7.22 12.22 -4.12
N ILE A 58 -6.33 11.53 -3.40
CA ILE A 58 -6.38 10.09 -3.16
C ILE A 58 -7.65 9.70 -2.39
N ALA A 59 -8.07 10.51 -1.41
CA ALA A 59 -9.32 10.27 -0.69
C ALA A 59 -10.53 10.33 -1.64
N SER A 60 -10.56 11.30 -2.56
CA SER A 60 -11.60 11.40 -3.59
C SER A 60 -11.56 10.23 -4.58
N ASP A 61 -10.37 9.79 -5.00
CA ASP A 61 -10.18 8.68 -5.94
C ASP A 61 -10.60 7.32 -5.34
N LYS A 62 -10.49 7.14 -4.01
CA LYS A 62 -11.03 5.96 -3.31
C LYS A 62 -12.55 5.84 -3.45
N GLU A 63 -13.27 6.96 -3.51
CA GLU A 63 -14.72 6.96 -3.61
C GLU A 63 -15.21 6.87 -5.06
N ASN A 64 -14.55 7.60 -5.97
CA ASN A 64 -15.08 7.87 -7.31
C ASN A 64 -14.12 7.52 -8.45
N GLY A 65 -12.95 6.94 -8.17
CA GLY A 65 -11.88 6.78 -9.15
C GLY A 65 -11.25 5.39 -9.20
N LEU A 66 -9.97 5.33 -9.55
CA LEU A 66 -9.24 4.09 -9.85
C LEU A 66 -9.03 3.24 -8.60
N LEU A 67 -8.83 3.88 -7.44
CA LEU A 67 -8.69 3.20 -6.16
C LEU A 67 -9.97 2.53 -5.66
N ARG A 68 -11.11 2.67 -6.34
CA ARG A 68 -12.32 1.88 -6.06
C ARG A 68 -12.24 0.47 -6.66
N ASP A 69 -11.41 0.28 -7.69
CA ASP A 69 -11.25 -1.02 -8.36
C ASP A 69 -10.24 -1.89 -7.59
N PRO A 70 -10.68 -3.04 -7.02
CA PRO A 70 -9.78 -3.96 -6.33
C PRO A 70 -8.68 -4.52 -7.23
N TYR A 71 -8.96 -4.72 -8.52
CA TYR A 71 -7.96 -5.23 -9.46
C TYR A 71 -6.85 -4.21 -9.68
N PHE A 72 -7.23 -2.94 -9.89
CA PHE A 72 -6.27 -1.85 -10.02
C PHE A 72 -5.43 -1.68 -8.75
N CYS A 73 -6.07 -1.65 -7.59
CA CYS A 73 -5.37 -1.53 -6.30
C CYS A 73 -4.38 -2.68 -6.10
N ARG A 74 -4.79 -3.91 -6.38
CA ARG A 74 -3.89 -5.07 -6.29
C ARG A 74 -2.69 -4.92 -7.25
N LYS A 75 -2.94 -4.44 -8.46
CA LYS A 75 -1.91 -4.28 -9.48
C LYS A 75 -0.84 -3.26 -9.08
N ILE A 76 -1.23 -2.10 -8.54
CA ILE A 76 -0.26 -1.08 -8.11
C ILE A 76 0.51 -1.49 -6.83
N ILE A 77 -0.06 -2.37 -6.00
CA ILE A 77 0.65 -2.97 -4.86
C ILE A 77 1.73 -3.93 -5.38
N ASP A 78 1.35 -4.87 -6.25
CA ASP A 78 2.21 -5.97 -6.68
C ASP A 78 3.24 -5.58 -7.76
N GLU A 79 2.93 -4.63 -8.64
CA GLU A 79 3.75 -4.29 -9.82
C GLU A 79 4.29 -2.85 -9.77
N GLU A 80 5.62 -2.72 -9.67
CA GLU A 80 6.33 -1.42 -9.55
C GLU A 80 6.07 -0.49 -10.75
N ILE A 81 6.04 -1.01 -11.98
CA ILE A 81 5.76 -0.19 -13.17
C ILE A 81 4.38 0.47 -13.09
N HIS A 82 3.37 -0.27 -12.60
CA HIS A 82 2.01 0.26 -12.46
C HIS A 82 1.91 1.28 -11.33
N ARG A 83 2.65 1.05 -10.24
CA ARG A 83 2.81 1.99 -9.14
C ARG A 83 3.41 3.32 -9.61
N GLU A 84 4.52 3.30 -10.35
CA GLU A 84 5.15 4.51 -10.86
C GLU A 84 4.21 5.32 -11.76
N VAL A 85 3.48 4.64 -12.66
CA VAL A 85 2.48 5.28 -13.53
C VAL A 85 1.40 5.95 -12.69
N PHE A 86 0.92 5.28 -11.65
CA PHE A 86 -0.09 5.83 -10.74
C PHE A 86 0.43 7.05 -9.95
N ILE A 87 1.64 6.97 -9.39
CA ILE A 87 2.29 8.09 -8.69
C ILE A 87 2.41 9.30 -9.62
N ASN A 88 2.94 9.09 -10.83
CA ASN A 88 3.09 10.16 -11.82
C ASN A 88 1.74 10.77 -12.23
N TYR A 89 0.71 9.94 -12.34
CA TYR A 89 -0.64 10.39 -12.63
C TYR A 89 -1.18 11.32 -11.53
N ILE A 90 -1.04 10.94 -10.25
CA ILE A 90 -1.45 11.75 -9.11
C ILE A 90 -0.69 13.06 -9.09
N VAL A 91 0.64 13.00 -9.13
CA VAL A 91 1.51 14.17 -9.12
C VAL A 91 1.16 15.11 -10.29
N GLY A 92 0.82 14.58 -11.47
CA GLY A 92 0.37 15.38 -12.61
C GLY A 92 -0.99 16.05 -12.39
N LYS A 93 -1.89 15.46 -11.61
CA LYS A 93 -3.22 16.00 -11.30
C LYS A 93 -3.22 17.02 -10.15
N THR A 94 -2.21 16.99 -9.28
CA THR A 94 -2.15 17.80 -8.05
C THR A 94 -1.09 18.91 -8.07
N LYS A 95 -0.36 19.06 -9.18
CA LYS A 95 0.49 20.24 -9.46
C LYS A 95 -0.34 21.52 -9.50
#